data_AF-A0A497X927-F1
#
_entry.id   AF-A0A497X927-F1
#
_cell.length_a   1.000
_cell.length_b   1.000
_cell.length_c   1.000
_cell.angle_alpha   90.00
_cell.angle_beta   90.00
_cell.angle_gamma   90.00
#
_symmetry.space_group_name_H-M   'P 1'
#
loop_
_entity.id
_entity.type
_entity.pdbx_description
1 polymer ?
#
loop_
_entity_poly.entity_id
_entity_poly.type
_entity_poly.pdbx_seq_one_letter_code
_entity_poly.pdbx_strand_id
1 'polypeptide(L)'
;MKPVRALLPLLALGVSTLLVAAETSGELGWRGGDESPVKAQKLGATADMSNAPRVEVDRPKPQFMLNERDKRVHGLKPFQQLVDAAPAGSVLKPPPGTYAGPVVVDKPLTIDGGGKVTIDSGDKGTVFELKANDSTLRGLHLTGSGDSHDSDDSCLDVRGHRATIENLVVDNCLFGIDLKQSNDSVVRGNRIRSKPFDLGVRGDGLRLWYSHRNLIENNEVIDTRDMVAWYSNDNIFRGNVGKRSRYSIHFMFANNNIVENNRFYDNAVGIYFMYMEGGAARNNVISHATGAAGMAFGFKESSNIEISGNEIIYCAVGVGSDLSPFQPDTTIRFNGNRFAYNGIAVQLTSELGGNILKDNVFEGNITDVFQGGRGSGDKNTWIGNYFDTYQGFDRDGDGIGDTPHENFAYADQLWMEIPAARFFKNSPVLELLDFLERLAPFSTPELQLRDKTPRFNKPEARHA
;
A
#
# COMPACT_ATOMS: atom_id res chain seq x y z
N MET A 1 -66.42 -7.27 7.84
CA MET A 1 -66.37 -6.48 6.59
C MET A 1 -64.91 -6.17 6.27
N LYS A 2 -64.45 -6.65 5.11
CA LYS A 2 -63.23 -6.33 4.32
C LYS A 2 -61.82 -6.55 4.93
N PRO A 3 -60.84 -6.97 4.10
CA PRO A 3 -59.65 -7.69 4.55
C PRO A 3 -58.37 -6.82 4.56
N VAL A 4 -57.41 -7.29 5.36
CA VAL A 4 -56.04 -6.78 5.48
C VAL A 4 -55.23 -7.21 4.25
N ARG A 5 -54.56 -6.25 3.59
CA ARG A 5 -53.48 -6.50 2.62
C ARG A 5 -52.18 -5.99 3.21
N ALA A 6 -51.22 -6.90 3.41
CA ALA A 6 -49.83 -6.60 3.67
C ALA A 6 -49.17 -6.07 2.39
N LEU A 7 -48.46 -4.94 2.49
CA LEU A 7 -47.46 -4.52 1.50
C LEU A 7 -46.08 -4.85 2.06
N LEU A 8 -45.35 -5.73 1.37
CA LEU A 8 -43.90 -5.83 1.47
C LEU A 8 -43.27 -4.58 0.82
N PRO A 9 -42.25 -3.94 1.42
CA PRO A 9 -41.33 -3.11 0.68
C PRO A 9 -40.28 -4.01 0.01
N LEU A 10 -40.21 -3.94 -1.32
CA LEU A 10 -39.13 -4.46 -2.14
C LEU A 10 -37.84 -3.72 -1.76
N LEU A 11 -36.83 -4.41 -1.21
CA LEU A 11 -35.46 -3.90 -1.15
C LEU A 11 -34.83 -4.07 -2.53
N ALA A 12 -34.77 -3.00 -3.31
CA ALA A 12 -33.90 -2.89 -4.47
C ALA A 12 -32.50 -2.48 -3.97
N LEU A 13 -31.58 -3.45 -3.86
CA LEU A 13 -30.16 -3.16 -3.65
C LEU A 13 -29.52 -2.86 -5.00
N GLY A 14 -29.35 -1.57 -5.28
CA GLY A 14 -28.55 -1.07 -6.39
C GLY A 14 -27.08 -1.41 -6.16
N VAL A 15 -26.48 -2.10 -7.13
CA VAL A 15 -25.03 -2.24 -7.27
C VAL A 15 -24.54 -1.00 -8.02
N SER A 16 -23.93 -0.08 -7.30
CA SER A 16 -23.21 1.10 -7.77
C SER A 16 -22.23 1.46 -6.64
N THR A 17 -20.93 1.65 -6.79
CA THR A 17 -20.08 1.95 -7.94
C THR A 17 -18.64 1.87 -7.41
N LEU A 18 -17.75 1.13 -8.08
CA LEU A 18 -16.30 1.27 -7.94
C LEU A 18 -15.81 1.76 -9.31
N LEU A 19 -16.12 3.02 -9.58
CA LEU A 19 -15.69 3.74 -10.78
C LEU A 19 -15.43 5.20 -10.38
N VAL A 20 -14.21 5.49 -9.97
CA VAL A 20 -13.66 6.85 -9.98
C VAL A 20 -12.27 6.73 -10.58
N ALA A 21 -12.23 6.73 -11.91
CA ALA A 21 -11.09 7.12 -12.74
C ALA A 21 -11.57 7.15 -14.20
N ALA A 22 -12.47 8.06 -14.53
CA ALA A 22 -12.75 8.42 -15.92
C ALA A 22 -13.53 9.74 -15.94
N GLU A 23 -12.83 10.88 -15.90
CA GLU A 23 -13.37 12.14 -16.36
C GLU A 23 -12.21 13.10 -16.65
N THR A 24 -11.64 12.99 -17.85
CA THR A 24 -11.19 14.11 -18.70
C THR A 24 -10.75 13.55 -20.05
N SER A 25 -11.69 13.36 -20.96
CA SER A 25 -11.40 13.44 -22.39
C SER A 25 -12.61 14.03 -23.08
N GLY A 26 -12.43 15.27 -23.54
CA GLY A 26 -13.46 16.06 -24.18
C GLY A 26 -14.08 15.39 -25.41
N GLU A 27 -15.30 15.83 -25.65
CA GLU A 27 -16.18 15.51 -26.77
C GLU A 27 -15.45 15.38 -28.11
N LEU A 28 -15.66 14.25 -28.79
CA LEU A 28 -15.60 14.16 -30.24
C LEU A 28 -16.59 13.07 -30.69
N GLY A 29 -17.57 13.51 -31.48
CA GLY A 29 -18.77 12.76 -31.85
C GLY A 29 -18.53 11.48 -32.64
N TRP A 30 -19.32 10.47 -32.31
CA TRP A 30 -19.39 9.20 -33.03
C TRP A 30 -20.19 9.34 -34.33
N ARG A 31 -19.53 9.09 -35.47
CA ARG A 31 -20.15 8.54 -36.69
C ARG A 31 -19.47 7.21 -36.99
N GLY A 32 -20.28 6.17 -37.15
CA GLY A 32 -19.82 4.79 -37.28
C GLY A 32 -19.08 4.47 -38.58
N GLY A 33 -18.35 3.35 -38.55
CA GLY A 33 -17.78 2.70 -39.72
C GLY A 33 -16.51 1.92 -39.43
N ASP A 34 -16.60 0.61 -39.66
CA ASP A 34 -15.56 -0.41 -39.87
C ASP A 34 -14.66 -0.90 -38.71
N GLU A 35 -14.86 -2.19 -38.42
CA GLU A 35 -13.97 -3.05 -37.66
C GLU A 35 -12.68 -3.32 -38.45
N SER A 36 -11.56 -2.91 -37.88
CA SER A 36 -10.24 -3.45 -38.18
C SER A 36 -9.43 -3.42 -36.88
N PRO A 37 -8.74 -4.51 -36.50
CA PRO A 37 -8.03 -4.54 -35.23
C PRO A 37 -6.87 -3.55 -35.29
N VAL A 38 -6.99 -2.45 -34.56
CA VAL A 38 -5.88 -1.53 -34.29
C VAL A 38 -4.82 -2.34 -33.56
N LYS A 39 -3.74 -2.67 -34.27
CA LYS A 39 -2.53 -3.23 -33.68
C LYS A 39 -2.11 -2.31 -32.55
N ALA A 40 -2.15 -2.82 -31.32
CA ALA A 40 -1.47 -2.20 -30.19
C ALA A 40 -0.01 -1.98 -30.62
N GLN A 41 0.33 -0.71 -30.84
CA GLN A 41 1.67 -0.33 -31.21
C GLN A 41 2.54 -0.67 -30.01
N LYS A 42 3.35 -1.73 -30.14
CA LYS A 42 4.43 -2.05 -29.20
C LYS A 42 5.31 -0.80 -29.10
N LEU A 43 5.06 0.05 -28.10
CA LEU A 43 6.06 0.97 -27.60
C LEU A 43 7.25 0.08 -27.22
N GLY A 44 8.37 0.28 -27.93
CA GLY A 44 9.51 -0.61 -27.84
C GLY A 44 9.97 -0.75 -26.40
N ALA A 45 10.18 -1.98 -25.96
CA ALA A 45 10.76 -2.34 -24.66
C ALA A 45 12.21 -1.85 -24.45
N THR A 46 12.69 -0.94 -25.32
CA THR A 46 14.05 -0.40 -25.39
C THR A 46 14.06 1.13 -25.46
N ALA A 47 12.92 1.82 -25.35
CA ALA A 47 12.89 3.26 -25.31
C ALA A 47 13.39 3.74 -23.93
N ASP A 48 14.57 4.36 -23.90
CA ASP A 48 15.08 5.04 -22.72
C ASP A 48 14.24 6.30 -22.45
N MET A 49 13.21 6.14 -21.61
CA MET A 49 12.33 7.20 -21.16
C MET A 49 12.89 7.96 -19.94
N SER A 50 14.15 7.73 -19.55
CA SER A 50 14.78 8.42 -18.40
C SER A 50 14.88 9.94 -18.62
N ASN A 51 15.06 10.36 -19.88
CA ASN A 51 15.23 11.76 -20.27
C ASN A 51 14.03 12.36 -21.02
N ALA A 52 12.93 11.62 -21.17
CA ALA A 52 11.73 12.17 -21.82
C ALA A 52 11.13 13.27 -20.92
N PRO A 53 10.93 14.51 -21.44
CA PRO A 53 10.32 15.58 -20.66
C PRO A 53 8.88 15.19 -20.27
N ARG A 54 8.61 15.13 -18.97
CA ARG A 54 7.30 14.75 -18.43
C ARG A 54 6.58 16.01 -17.97
N VAL A 55 5.60 16.43 -18.78
CA VAL A 55 4.95 17.75 -18.79
C VAL A 55 4.36 18.18 -17.43
N GLU A 56 4.16 17.25 -16.49
CA GLU A 56 3.56 17.53 -15.17
C GLU A 56 4.54 17.57 -13.99
N VAL A 57 5.75 17.00 -14.13
CA VAL A 57 6.66 16.81 -12.98
C VAL A 57 7.43 18.09 -12.65
N ASP A 58 7.89 18.79 -13.68
CA ASP A 58 8.70 20.01 -13.54
C ASP A 58 7.87 21.29 -13.32
N ARG A 59 6.54 21.18 -13.23
CA ARG A 59 5.66 22.34 -13.06
C ARG A 59 6.09 23.18 -11.86
N PRO A 60 6.37 24.49 -12.04
CA PRO A 60 6.68 25.38 -10.92
C PRO A 60 5.54 25.41 -9.91
N LYS A 61 5.87 25.42 -8.62
CA LYS A 61 4.85 25.57 -7.57
C LYS A 61 4.28 26.99 -7.60
N PRO A 62 2.94 27.15 -7.50
CA PRO A 62 2.33 28.46 -7.45
C PRO A 62 2.79 29.20 -6.19
N GLN A 63 3.01 30.51 -6.33
CA GLN A 63 3.30 31.41 -5.22
C GLN A 63 2.06 32.25 -4.90
N PHE A 64 1.87 32.53 -3.63
CA PHE A 64 0.72 33.27 -3.11
C PHE A 64 1.18 34.51 -2.36
N MET A 65 0.46 35.61 -2.55
CA MET A 65 0.73 36.86 -1.87
C MET A 65 0.44 36.73 -0.37
N LEU A 66 1.11 37.54 0.46
CA LEU A 66 0.97 37.45 1.93
C LEU A 66 -0.49 37.62 2.39
N ASN A 67 -1.26 38.47 1.72
CA ASN A 67 -2.68 38.70 2.02
C ASN A 67 -3.60 37.51 1.69
N GLU A 68 -3.16 36.56 0.88
CA GLU A 68 -3.91 35.33 0.56
C GLU A 68 -3.64 34.21 1.57
N ARG A 69 -2.61 34.37 2.39
CA ARG A 69 -2.16 33.40 3.40
C ARG A 69 -2.74 33.72 4.77
N ASP A 70 -2.83 32.71 5.63
CA ASP A 70 -3.37 32.87 6.98
C ASP A 70 -2.67 33.98 7.77
N LYS A 71 -3.43 34.76 8.54
CA LYS A 71 -2.92 35.91 9.31
C LYS A 71 -1.83 35.52 10.31
N ARG A 72 -1.77 34.26 10.75
CA ARG A 72 -0.76 33.76 11.68
C ARG A 72 0.67 33.89 11.15
N VAL A 73 0.87 33.97 9.83
CA VAL A 73 2.20 34.12 9.22
C VAL A 73 2.59 35.57 8.91
N HIS A 74 1.68 36.53 9.03
CA HIS A 74 1.90 37.92 8.57
C HIS A 74 3.00 38.67 9.34
N GLY A 75 3.23 38.31 10.60
CA GLY A 75 4.28 38.90 11.45
C GLY A 75 5.60 38.12 11.48
N LEU A 76 5.68 36.99 10.77
CA LEU A 76 6.85 36.12 10.82
C LEU A 76 7.95 36.62 9.87
N LYS A 77 9.20 36.37 10.25
CA LYS A 77 10.35 36.65 9.38
C LYS A 77 10.37 35.64 8.22
N PRO A 78 10.56 36.07 6.97
CA PRO A 78 10.71 35.14 5.85
C PRO A 78 11.97 34.27 6.02
N PHE A 79 11.82 32.95 5.97
CA PHE A 79 12.98 32.05 6.08
C PHE A 79 13.93 32.18 4.88
N GLN A 80 13.37 32.50 3.69
CA GLN A 80 14.12 32.64 2.44
C GLN A 80 15.34 33.57 2.57
N GLN A 81 15.25 34.65 3.35
CA GLN A 81 16.37 35.58 3.53
C GLN A 81 17.61 34.93 4.15
N LEU A 82 17.41 33.93 5.02
CA LEU A 82 18.50 33.16 5.62
C LEU A 82 19.14 32.21 4.60
N VAL A 83 18.33 31.61 3.72
CA VAL A 83 18.78 30.75 2.63
C VAL A 83 19.57 31.56 1.60
N ASP A 84 19.08 32.73 1.20
CA ASP A 84 19.72 33.60 0.22
C ASP A 84 21.10 34.05 0.71
N ALA A 85 21.21 34.43 1.98
CA ALA A 85 22.46 34.89 2.60
C ALA A 85 23.49 33.77 2.82
N ALA A 86 23.07 32.51 2.92
CA ALA A 86 23.97 31.38 3.16
C ALA A 86 24.84 31.08 1.91
N PRO A 87 26.17 30.95 2.02
CA PRO A 87 27.00 30.50 0.90
C PRO A 87 26.61 29.09 0.43
N ALA A 88 26.76 28.81 -0.87
CA ALA A 88 26.59 27.45 -1.38
C ALA A 88 27.57 26.47 -0.69
N GLY A 89 27.09 25.26 -0.39
CA GLY A 89 27.80 24.22 0.34
C GLY A 89 27.95 24.46 1.85
N SER A 90 27.43 25.57 2.38
CA SER A 90 27.56 25.90 3.81
C SER A 90 26.52 25.19 4.68
N VAL A 91 26.67 25.36 6.00
CA VAL A 91 25.71 24.90 7.00
C VAL A 91 24.96 26.10 7.55
N LEU A 92 23.66 26.17 7.28
CA LEU A 92 22.74 27.15 7.85
C LEU A 92 22.13 26.58 9.15
N LYS A 93 22.42 27.24 10.27
CA LYS A 93 21.82 26.98 11.59
C LYS A 93 20.97 28.18 12.02
N PRO A 94 19.67 28.20 11.69
CA PRO A 94 18.80 29.31 12.05
C PRO A 94 18.62 29.41 13.58
N PRO A 95 18.46 30.62 14.13
CA PRO A 95 18.00 30.78 15.50
C PRO A 95 16.65 30.06 15.74
N PRO A 96 16.39 29.55 16.96
CA PRO A 96 15.08 29.01 17.31
C PRO A 96 13.94 29.99 17.02
N GLY A 97 12.84 29.50 16.46
CA GLY A 97 11.66 30.31 16.17
C GLY A 97 10.81 29.83 15.00
N THR A 98 9.75 30.59 14.74
CA THR A 98 8.83 30.36 13.62
C THR A 98 9.11 31.37 12.51
N TYR A 99 9.15 30.88 11.28
CA TYR A 99 9.42 31.66 10.07
C TYR A 99 8.33 31.45 9.03
N ALA A 100 8.10 32.47 8.21
CA ALA A 100 7.20 32.35 7.08
C ALA A 100 7.92 31.62 5.92
N GLY A 101 7.25 30.63 5.35
CA GLY A 101 7.52 30.14 4.00
C GLY A 101 6.95 31.08 2.92
N PRO A 102 6.87 30.69 1.64
CA PRO A 102 7.52 29.50 1.08
C PRO A 102 9.04 29.66 1.09
N VAL A 103 9.75 28.54 0.94
CA VAL A 103 11.21 28.50 0.85
C VAL A 103 11.64 27.74 -0.39
N VAL A 104 12.62 28.26 -1.11
CA VAL A 104 13.26 27.61 -2.25
C VAL A 104 14.76 27.51 -2.00
N VAL A 105 15.29 26.29 -2.08
CA VAL A 105 16.73 26.00 -2.00
C VAL A 105 17.21 25.48 -3.35
N ASP A 106 17.95 26.32 -4.08
CA ASP A 106 18.45 26.07 -5.44
C ASP A 106 19.99 25.92 -5.52
N LYS A 107 20.68 26.04 -4.38
CA LYS A 107 22.10 25.78 -4.20
C LYS A 107 22.34 24.71 -3.14
N PRO A 108 23.40 23.88 -3.25
CA PRO A 108 23.72 22.88 -2.23
C PRO A 108 23.79 23.52 -0.85
N LEU A 109 23.06 23.00 0.13
CA LEU A 109 23.03 23.58 1.47
C LEU A 109 22.69 22.52 2.51
N THR A 110 23.30 22.63 3.70
CA THR A 110 22.82 21.93 4.89
C THR A 110 22.02 22.89 5.75
N ILE A 111 20.74 22.61 5.96
CA ILE A 111 19.86 23.38 6.84
C ILE A 111 19.56 22.53 8.06
N ASP A 112 19.99 23.00 9.23
CA ASP A 112 19.83 22.32 10.51
C ASP A 112 19.02 23.20 11.48
N GLY A 113 17.76 22.82 11.67
CA GLY A 113 16.84 23.52 12.58
C GLY A 113 17.01 23.16 14.05
N GLY A 114 17.84 22.16 14.38
CA GLY A 114 18.06 21.71 15.76
C GLY A 114 16.79 21.29 16.51
N GLY A 115 15.71 20.94 15.81
CA GLY A 115 14.40 20.62 16.38
C GLY A 115 13.63 21.83 16.94
N LYS A 116 14.08 23.06 16.64
CA LYS A 116 13.55 24.30 17.24
C LYS A 116 13.11 25.36 16.23
N VAL A 117 13.10 25.00 14.95
CA VAL A 117 12.75 25.90 13.85
C VAL A 117 11.50 25.39 13.16
N THR A 118 10.49 26.25 13.05
CA THR A 118 9.24 25.98 12.32
C THR A 118 9.15 26.88 11.10
N ILE A 119 8.76 26.32 9.96
CA ILE A 119 8.45 27.05 8.72
C ILE A 119 6.96 26.81 8.42
N ASP A 120 6.19 27.89 8.38
CA ASP A 120 4.73 27.85 8.14
C ASP A 120 4.39 28.64 6.87
N SER A 121 3.67 28.01 5.93
CA SER A 121 3.17 28.70 4.73
C SER A 121 1.79 29.32 4.87
N GLY A 122 1.11 29.21 6.02
CA GLY A 122 -0.17 29.87 6.25
C GLY A 122 -1.30 29.29 5.40
N ASP A 123 -1.33 27.96 5.28
CA ASP A 123 -2.35 27.16 4.62
C ASP A 123 -2.56 27.47 3.13
N LYS A 124 -1.49 27.87 2.43
CA LYS A 124 -1.47 28.08 0.98
C LYS A 124 -0.18 27.63 0.34
N GLY A 125 -0.30 26.93 -0.78
CA GLY A 125 0.82 26.51 -1.61
C GLY A 125 1.76 25.52 -0.93
N THR A 126 2.94 25.35 -1.51
CA THR A 126 4.00 24.50 -0.97
C THR A 126 4.83 25.24 0.08
N VAL A 127 5.24 24.55 1.15
CA VAL A 127 6.03 25.15 2.24
C VAL A 127 7.50 25.28 1.87
N PHE A 128 8.07 24.22 1.32
CA PHE A 128 9.51 24.13 1.07
C PHE A 128 9.78 23.39 -0.25
N GLU A 129 10.54 24.01 -1.15
CA GLU A 129 11.05 23.40 -2.38
C GLU A 129 12.57 23.20 -2.28
N LEU A 130 13.00 21.93 -2.27
CA LEU A 130 14.41 21.53 -2.28
C LEU A 130 14.82 21.13 -3.70
N LYS A 131 15.34 22.10 -4.46
CA LYS A 131 15.75 21.92 -5.87
C LYS A 131 17.21 21.51 -6.02
N ALA A 132 18.04 21.93 -5.08
CA ALA A 132 19.47 21.65 -5.11
C ALA A 132 19.78 20.17 -4.83
N ASN A 133 20.73 19.62 -5.60
CA ASN A 133 21.35 18.34 -5.29
C ASN A 133 22.20 18.43 -4.02
N ASP A 134 22.59 17.28 -3.48
CA ASP A 134 23.61 17.15 -2.41
C ASP A 134 23.31 18.03 -1.19
N SER A 135 22.01 18.21 -0.90
CA SER A 135 21.52 19.08 0.16
C SER A 135 20.96 18.28 1.31
N THR A 136 21.08 18.85 2.50
CA THR A 136 20.60 18.23 3.74
C THR A 136 19.56 19.12 4.38
N LEU A 137 18.41 18.55 4.71
CA LEU A 137 17.37 19.19 5.50
C LEU A 137 17.16 18.39 6.79
N ARG A 138 17.43 18.99 7.95
CA ARG A 138 17.30 18.28 9.22
C ARG A 138 16.69 19.10 10.35
N GLY A 139 15.92 18.42 11.20
CA GLY A 139 15.45 19.00 12.46
C GLY A 139 14.55 20.23 12.30
N LEU A 140 13.81 20.33 11.19
CA LEU A 140 12.80 21.36 10.98
C LEU A 140 11.40 20.83 11.26
N HIS A 141 10.51 21.74 11.65
CA HIS A 141 9.08 21.54 11.58
C HIS A 141 8.52 22.29 10.35
N LEU A 142 7.94 21.56 9.40
CA LEU A 142 7.28 22.13 8.23
C LEU A 142 5.77 21.98 8.39
N THR A 143 5.02 23.07 8.19
CA THR A 143 3.56 23.06 8.41
C THR A 143 2.83 24.05 7.52
N GLY A 144 1.51 23.86 7.39
CA GLY A 144 0.62 24.83 6.76
C GLY A 144 0.79 24.95 5.24
N SER A 145 0.89 23.81 4.55
CA SER A 145 0.69 23.81 3.09
C SER A 145 -0.78 24.09 2.74
N GLY A 146 -1.05 24.42 1.49
CA GLY A 146 -2.40 24.51 0.96
C GLY A 146 -3.11 23.16 0.84
N ASP A 147 -4.25 23.17 0.16
CA ASP A 147 -5.21 22.06 0.06
C ASP A 147 -5.49 21.63 -1.39
N SER A 148 -4.72 22.14 -2.35
CA SER A 148 -4.86 21.82 -3.76
C SER A 148 -4.14 20.52 -4.14
N HIS A 149 -4.91 19.52 -4.60
CA HIS A 149 -4.36 18.32 -5.22
C HIS A 149 -3.73 18.62 -6.59
N ASP A 150 -4.28 19.59 -7.34
CA ASP A 150 -3.82 19.94 -8.70
C ASP A 150 -2.42 20.57 -8.74
N SER A 151 -2.04 21.28 -7.68
CA SER A 151 -0.70 21.86 -7.51
C SER A 151 0.20 21.03 -6.62
N ASP A 152 -0.31 19.90 -6.09
CA ASP A 152 0.32 19.07 -5.09
C ASP A 152 0.87 19.90 -3.91
N ASP A 153 0.01 20.64 -3.21
CA ASP A 153 0.46 21.54 -2.13
C ASP A 153 1.12 20.76 -0.99
N SER A 154 2.45 20.76 -0.97
CA SER A 154 3.26 19.92 -0.09
C SER A 154 3.97 20.70 1.01
N CYS A 155 4.31 20.02 2.10
CA CYS A 155 5.25 20.56 3.08
C CYS A 155 6.67 20.57 2.51
N LEU A 156 7.07 19.53 1.80
CA LEU A 156 8.39 19.42 1.19
C LEU A 156 8.28 18.85 -0.23
N ASP A 157 8.58 19.66 -1.25
CA ASP A 157 8.76 19.27 -2.64
C ASP A 157 10.26 19.08 -2.91
N VAL A 158 10.69 17.86 -3.24
CA VAL A 158 12.10 17.50 -3.42
C VAL A 158 12.35 17.19 -4.88
N ARG A 159 13.18 18.00 -5.53
CA ARG A 159 13.59 17.82 -6.93
C ARG A 159 15.08 17.52 -7.07
N GLY A 160 15.89 17.93 -6.10
CA GLY A 160 17.32 17.60 -6.08
C GLY A 160 17.57 16.12 -5.78
N HIS A 161 18.63 15.56 -6.37
CA HIS A 161 19.11 14.21 -6.11
C HIS A 161 20.09 14.18 -4.93
N ARG A 162 20.31 12.99 -4.35
CA ARG A 162 21.24 12.78 -3.23
C ARG A 162 20.93 13.67 -2.03
N ALA A 163 19.65 13.95 -1.83
CA ALA A 163 19.18 14.72 -0.68
C ALA A 163 19.22 13.86 0.58
N THR A 164 19.56 14.47 1.72
CA THR A 164 19.39 13.85 3.04
C THR A 164 18.30 14.60 3.80
N ILE A 165 17.17 13.95 4.04
CA ILE A 165 15.98 14.53 4.67
C ILE A 165 15.73 13.77 5.96
N GLU A 166 16.05 14.41 7.09
CA GLU A 166 16.10 13.69 8.36
C GLU A 166 15.51 14.42 9.56
N ASN A 167 14.83 13.66 10.42
CA ASN A 167 14.29 14.16 11.69
C ASN A 167 13.39 15.39 11.52
N LEU A 168 12.63 15.44 10.42
CA LEU A 168 11.63 16.47 10.21
C LEU A 168 10.33 16.13 10.96
N VAL A 169 9.64 17.16 11.41
CA VAL A 169 8.23 17.09 11.78
C VAL A 169 7.43 17.75 10.66
N VAL A 170 6.45 17.04 10.13
CA VAL A 170 5.63 17.45 8.98
C VAL A 170 4.18 17.24 9.36
N ASP A 171 3.41 18.31 9.50
CA ASP A 171 1.98 18.26 9.82
C ASP A 171 1.18 19.37 9.16
N ASN A 172 -0.15 19.27 9.21
CA ASN A 172 -1.07 20.22 8.57
C ASN A 172 -0.70 20.51 7.10
N CYS A 173 -0.29 19.45 6.39
CA CYS A 173 0.08 19.51 4.99
C CYS A 173 -0.75 18.53 4.18
N LEU A 174 -1.24 18.95 3.02
CA LEU A 174 -1.97 18.03 2.14
C LEU A 174 -1.03 16.88 1.75
N PHE A 175 0.07 17.21 1.07
CA PHE A 175 1.17 16.27 0.84
C PHE A 175 2.30 16.51 1.84
N GLY A 176 2.85 15.46 2.43
CA GLY A 176 3.94 15.59 3.40
C GLY A 176 5.28 15.86 2.72
N ILE A 177 5.99 14.79 2.38
CA ILE A 177 7.27 14.81 1.66
C ILE A 177 7.06 14.20 0.27
N ASP A 178 7.31 14.97 -0.77
CA ASP A 178 7.04 14.62 -2.17
C ASP A 178 8.35 14.67 -2.98
N LEU A 179 8.89 13.50 -3.30
CA LEU A 179 10.06 13.34 -4.16
C LEU A 179 9.60 13.27 -5.61
N LYS A 180 10.01 14.27 -6.40
CA LYS A 180 9.69 14.39 -7.83
C LYS A 180 10.96 14.30 -8.64
N GLN A 181 11.18 13.14 -9.26
CA GLN A 181 12.42 12.81 -9.97
C GLN A 181 13.68 12.93 -9.08
N SER A 182 13.54 12.71 -7.78
CA SER A 182 14.68 12.72 -6.86
C SER A 182 15.23 11.30 -6.70
N ASN A 183 16.52 11.13 -6.95
CA ASN A 183 17.17 9.83 -6.96
C ASN A 183 18.26 9.79 -5.91
N ASP A 184 18.58 8.58 -5.45
CA ASP A 184 19.73 8.32 -4.58
C ASP A 184 19.67 9.13 -3.26
N SER A 185 18.47 9.47 -2.81
CA SER A 185 18.20 10.28 -1.61
C SER A 185 17.89 9.40 -0.39
N VAL A 186 18.11 9.96 0.80
CA VAL A 186 17.78 9.34 2.09
C VAL A 186 16.69 10.15 2.77
N VAL A 187 15.57 9.51 3.09
CA VAL A 187 14.46 10.08 3.85
C VAL A 187 14.32 9.28 5.13
N ARG A 188 14.76 9.83 6.28
CA ARG A 188 14.84 9.06 7.52
C ARG A 188 14.42 9.75 8.81
N GLY A 189 13.83 9.00 9.73
CA GLY A 189 13.50 9.53 11.07
C GLY A 189 12.46 10.65 11.07
N ASN A 190 11.70 10.83 9.98
CA ASN A 190 10.71 11.89 9.86
C ASN A 190 9.38 11.48 10.48
N ARG A 191 8.64 12.44 11.04
CA ARG A 191 7.26 12.26 11.53
C ARG A 191 6.31 13.05 10.64
N ILE A 192 5.38 12.35 10.00
CA ILE A 192 4.55 12.90 8.95
C ILE A 192 3.07 12.64 9.24
N ARG A 193 2.27 13.71 9.25
CA ARG A 193 0.82 13.71 9.33
C ARG A 193 0.22 14.62 8.26
N SER A 194 -0.91 14.24 7.69
CA SER A 194 -1.61 15.08 6.71
C SER A 194 -2.56 16.05 7.40
N LYS A 195 -3.29 16.85 6.61
CA LYS A 195 -4.44 17.63 7.07
C LYS A 195 -5.54 16.70 7.61
N PRO A 196 -6.37 17.16 8.57
CA PRO A 196 -7.42 16.36 9.21
C PRO A 196 -8.64 16.18 8.30
N PHE A 197 -8.42 15.68 7.09
CA PHE A 197 -9.46 15.35 6.13
C PHE A 197 -9.84 13.87 6.21
N ASP A 198 -11.01 13.55 5.66
CA ASP A 198 -11.46 12.18 5.48
C ASP A 198 -10.50 11.41 4.57
N LEU A 199 -10.39 10.11 4.81
CA LEU A 199 -9.36 9.24 4.22
C LEU A 199 -9.27 9.33 2.69
N GLY A 200 -10.40 9.46 2.00
CA GLY A 200 -10.44 9.51 0.53
C GLY A 200 -9.89 10.79 -0.09
N VAL A 201 -9.92 11.91 0.64
CA VAL A 201 -9.53 13.25 0.13
C VAL A 201 -8.29 13.80 0.84
N ARG A 202 -7.80 13.11 1.86
CA ARG A 202 -6.51 13.35 2.50
C ARG A 202 -5.38 13.21 1.46
N GLY A 203 -4.26 13.91 1.67
CA GLY A 203 -3.11 13.79 0.76
C GLY A 203 -2.09 12.75 1.24
N ASP A 204 -1.13 12.46 0.37
CA ASP A 204 -0.12 11.44 0.62
C ASP A 204 0.94 11.94 1.61
N GLY A 205 1.32 11.09 2.56
CA GLY A 205 2.33 11.46 3.56
C GLY A 205 3.73 11.51 2.96
N LEU A 206 4.08 10.47 2.22
CA LEU A 206 5.39 10.34 1.59
C LEU A 206 5.18 9.80 0.19
N ARG A 207 5.56 10.57 -0.83
CA ARG A 207 5.34 10.21 -2.24
C ARG A 207 6.66 10.21 -2.98
N LEU A 208 6.92 9.12 -3.69
CA LEU A 208 7.98 8.98 -4.67
C LEU A 208 7.34 8.97 -6.05
N TRP A 209 7.69 9.94 -6.87
CA TRP A 209 7.25 10.10 -8.24
C TRP A 209 8.46 10.06 -9.16
N TYR A 210 8.60 8.99 -9.94
CA TYR A 210 9.79 8.71 -10.77
C TYR A 210 11.12 8.86 -10.02
N SER A 211 11.14 8.39 -8.78
CA SER A 211 12.23 8.59 -7.83
C SER A 211 12.83 7.23 -7.47
N HIS A 212 14.10 7.05 -7.80
CA HIS A 212 14.77 5.74 -7.83
C HIS A 212 15.91 5.64 -6.81
N ARG A 213 16.18 4.42 -6.35
CA ARG A 213 17.33 4.10 -5.47
C ARG A 213 17.37 4.92 -4.19
N ASN A 214 16.20 5.28 -3.66
CA ASN A 214 16.08 6.01 -2.42
C ASN A 214 16.00 5.06 -1.22
N LEU A 215 16.50 5.53 -0.09
CA LEU A 215 16.33 4.87 1.20
C LEU A 215 15.28 5.61 2.03
N ILE A 216 14.15 4.95 2.28
CA ILE A 216 13.05 5.44 3.10
C ILE A 216 13.08 4.66 4.41
N GLU A 217 13.69 5.24 5.45
CA GLU A 217 14.08 4.48 6.65
C GLU A 217 13.60 5.10 7.96
N ASN A 218 13.01 4.30 8.86
CA ASN A 218 12.63 4.71 10.21
C ASN A 218 11.72 5.96 10.27
N ASN A 219 10.85 6.15 9.28
CA ASN A 219 9.86 7.23 9.29
C ASN A 219 8.56 6.78 9.99
N GLU A 220 7.89 7.73 10.65
CA GLU A 220 6.54 7.57 11.19
C GLU A 220 5.56 8.33 10.28
N VAL A 221 4.74 7.60 9.52
CA VAL A 221 3.72 8.18 8.62
C VAL A 221 2.35 7.78 9.12
N ILE A 222 1.64 8.74 9.70
CA ILE A 222 0.40 8.47 10.44
C ILE A 222 -0.68 9.48 10.03
N ASP A 223 -1.93 9.04 9.97
CA ASP A 223 -3.06 9.91 9.62
C ASP A 223 -2.79 10.62 8.27
N THR A 224 -2.43 9.82 7.27
CA THR A 224 -2.20 10.26 5.88
C THR A 224 -3.11 9.47 4.94
N ARG A 225 -3.11 9.79 3.64
CA ARG A 225 -3.73 8.89 2.66
C ARG A 225 -2.83 7.69 2.46
N ASP A 226 -1.66 7.87 1.85
CA ASP A 226 -0.73 6.78 1.55
C ASP A 226 0.74 7.15 1.83
N MET A 227 1.63 6.15 1.93
CA MET A 227 2.95 6.29 1.30
C MET A 227 2.88 5.70 -0.11
N VAL A 228 3.45 6.39 -1.10
CA VAL A 228 3.31 6.02 -2.51
C VAL A 228 4.68 5.92 -3.16
N ALA A 229 4.86 4.90 -4.00
CA ALA A 229 5.93 4.81 -4.96
C ALA A 229 5.34 4.58 -6.36
N TRP A 230 5.35 5.64 -7.16
CA TRP A 230 4.81 5.61 -8.52
C TRP A 230 5.96 5.74 -9.53
N TYR A 231 6.07 4.76 -10.42
CA TYR A 231 7.16 4.66 -11.40
C TYR A 231 8.56 4.74 -10.76
N SER A 232 8.67 4.26 -9.52
CA SER A 232 9.80 4.51 -8.63
C SER A 232 10.44 3.18 -8.26
N ASN A 233 11.55 2.86 -8.93
CA ASN A 233 12.19 1.55 -8.87
C ASN A 233 13.37 1.51 -7.89
N ASP A 234 13.70 0.30 -7.43
CA ASP A 234 14.92 -0.01 -6.68
C ASP A 234 15.05 0.77 -5.36
N ASN A 235 13.93 1.17 -4.75
CA ASN A 235 13.93 1.84 -3.45
C ASN A 235 13.85 0.83 -2.30
N ILE A 236 14.33 1.24 -1.14
CA ILE A 236 14.28 0.45 0.10
C ILE A 236 13.41 1.18 1.11
N PHE A 237 12.36 0.52 1.58
CA PHE A 237 11.49 0.95 2.67
C PHE A 237 11.82 0.09 3.90
N ARG A 238 12.54 0.65 4.87
CA ARG A 238 13.01 -0.09 6.05
C ARG A 238 12.56 0.52 7.37
N GLY A 239 12.06 -0.29 8.30
CA GLY A 239 11.87 0.15 9.69
C GLY A 239 10.82 1.24 9.88
N ASN A 240 9.99 1.52 8.86
CA ASN A 240 8.98 2.56 8.92
C ASN A 240 7.76 2.09 9.73
N VAL A 241 7.05 3.07 10.30
CA VAL A 241 5.76 2.88 10.94
C VAL A 241 4.69 3.57 10.10
N GLY A 242 3.70 2.81 9.66
CA GLY A 242 2.53 3.30 8.92
C GLY A 242 1.25 3.05 9.70
N LYS A 243 0.44 4.08 9.96
CA LYS A 243 -0.76 3.91 10.79
C LYS A 243 -1.94 4.81 10.42
N ARG A 244 -3.16 4.25 10.46
CA ARG A 244 -4.43 4.97 10.20
C ARG A 244 -4.44 5.71 8.85
N SER A 245 -3.88 5.03 7.86
CA SER A 245 -3.80 5.46 6.47
C SER A 245 -4.56 4.47 5.57
N ARG A 246 -4.73 4.81 4.30
CA ARG A 246 -5.41 3.95 3.33
C ARG A 246 -4.46 2.84 2.92
N TYR A 247 -3.32 3.18 2.32
CA TYR A 247 -2.23 2.24 2.08
C TYR A 247 -1.05 2.59 2.98
N SER A 248 -0.44 1.61 3.68
CA SER A 248 0.87 1.87 4.28
C SER A 248 1.87 2.13 3.18
N ILE A 249 1.93 1.26 2.17
CA ILE A 249 2.69 1.51 0.94
C ILE A 249 1.84 1.11 -0.27
N HIS A 250 1.72 2.04 -1.21
CA HIS A 250 1.09 1.85 -2.51
C HIS A 250 2.15 1.91 -3.61
N PHE A 251 2.42 0.76 -4.23
CA PHE A 251 3.27 0.69 -5.41
C PHE A 251 2.43 0.73 -6.68
N MET A 252 2.85 1.55 -7.64
CA MET A 252 2.24 1.60 -8.96
C MET A 252 3.34 1.72 -10.01
N PHE A 253 3.51 0.67 -10.84
CA PHE A 253 4.59 0.57 -11.84
C PHE A 253 6.01 0.74 -11.25
N ALA A 254 6.24 0.19 -10.06
CA ALA A 254 7.42 0.44 -9.25
C ALA A 254 8.16 -0.88 -8.97
N ASN A 255 9.07 -1.25 -9.86
CA ASN A 255 9.75 -2.54 -9.87
C ASN A 255 10.89 -2.62 -8.84
N ASN A 256 11.22 -3.84 -8.43
CA ASN A 256 12.40 -4.17 -7.63
C ASN A 256 12.53 -3.41 -6.29
N ASN A 257 11.43 -2.97 -5.70
CA ASN A 257 11.45 -2.32 -4.38
C ASN A 257 11.56 -3.36 -3.26
N ILE A 258 12.29 -3.00 -2.20
CA ILE A 258 12.43 -3.82 -0.99
C ILE A 258 11.67 -3.16 0.16
N VAL A 259 10.82 -3.92 0.83
CA VAL A 259 10.05 -3.48 2.00
C VAL A 259 10.39 -4.39 3.16
N GLU A 260 11.20 -3.93 4.12
CA GLU A 260 11.68 -4.79 5.19
C GLU A 260 11.60 -4.21 6.60
N ASN A 261 11.27 -5.06 7.57
CA ASN A 261 11.22 -4.69 9.00
C ASN A 261 10.27 -3.53 9.33
N ASN A 262 9.22 -3.32 8.53
CA ASN A 262 8.24 -2.26 8.75
C ASN A 262 7.09 -2.74 9.64
N ARG A 263 6.39 -1.76 10.22
CA ARG A 263 5.30 -1.97 11.15
C ARG A 263 4.06 -1.20 10.72
N PHE A 264 3.03 -1.91 10.28
CA PHE A 264 1.84 -1.36 9.66
C PHE A 264 0.58 -1.76 10.43
N TYR A 265 -0.14 -0.77 10.95
CA TYR A 265 -1.25 -0.98 11.89
C TYR A 265 -2.46 -0.11 11.55
N ASP A 266 -3.66 -0.68 11.66
CA ASP A 266 -4.92 0.07 11.55
C ASP A 266 -5.05 0.82 10.21
N ASN A 267 -4.40 0.33 9.15
CA ASN A 267 -4.52 0.87 7.80
C ASN A 267 -5.61 0.11 7.05
N ALA A 268 -6.25 0.72 6.05
CA ALA A 268 -7.17 -0.04 5.21
C ALA A 268 -6.43 -1.19 4.49
N VAL A 269 -5.20 -0.91 4.03
CA VAL A 269 -4.32 -1.89 3.41
C VAL A 269 -2.88 -1.73 3.90
N GLY A 270 -2.20 -2.86 4.13
CA GLY A 270 -0.78 -2.88 4.47
C GLY A 270 0.09 -2.44 3.29
N ILE A 271 0.39 -3.36 2.37
CA ILE A 271 1.22 -3.11 1.18
C ILE A 271 0.42 -3.54 -0.06
N TYR A 272 0.32 -2.66 -1.06
CA TYR A 272 -0.32 -2.99 -2.35
C TYR A 272 0.71 -2.93 -3.47
N PHE A 273 0.88 -4.04 -4.19
CA PHE A 273 1.70 -4.17 -5.38
C PHE A 273 0.82 -4.09 -6.63
N MET A 274 0.99 -3.03 -7.42
CA MET A 274 0.18 -2.78 -8.61
C MET A 274 1.06 -2.61 -9.86
N TYR A 275 0.84 -3.48 -10.85
CA TYR A 275 1.52 -3.43 -12.14
C TYR A 275 3.05 -3.43 -12.04
N MET A 276 3.61 -4.27 -11.17
CA MET A 276 5.05 -4.30 -10.93
C MET A 276 5.64 -5.70 -10.93
N GLU A 277 6.95 -5.75 -11.15
CA GLU A 277 7.72 -6.97 -11.16
C GLU A 277 8.93 -6.87 -10.22
N GLY A 278 9.21 -7.98 -9.54
CA GLY A 278 10.40 -8.11 -8.69
C GLY A 278 10.26 -7.42 -7.34
N GLY A 279 11.33 -7.51 -6.56
CA GLY A 279 11.39 -6.96 -5.21
C GLY A 279 10.92 -7.96 -4.14
N ALA A 280 10.82 -7.47 -2.91
CA ALA A 280 10.49 -8.31 -1.77
C ALA A 280 9.82 -7.52 -0.63
N ALA A 281 8.92 -8.19 0.10
CA ALA A 281 8.47 -7.76 1.42
C ALA A 281 8.90 -8.77 2.47
N ARG A 282 9.78 -8.36 3.38
CA ARG A 282 10.42 -9.24 4.35
C ARG A 282 10.24 -8.77 5.79
N ASN A 283 9.91 -9.67 6.71
CA ASN A 283 9.92 -9.39 8.15
C ASN A 283 9.07 -8.16 8.55
N ASN A 284 7.99 -7.89 7.82
CA ASN A 284 7.06 -6.83 8.17
C ASN A 284 5.98 -7.36 9.10
N VAL A 285 5.50 -6.50 9.99
CA VAL A 285 4.30 -6.76 10.79
C VAL A 285 3.17 -5.93 10.21
N ILE A 286 2.12 -6.61 9.75
CA ILE A 286 0.90 -5.96 9.25
C ILE A 286 -0.26 -6.48 10.09
N SER A 287 -0.97 -5.57 10.76
CA SER A 287 -2.16 -5.97 11.50
C SER A 287 -3.29 -4.96 11.47
N HIS A 288 -4.48 -5.47 11.77
CA HIS A 288 -5.72 -4.69 11.82
C HIS A 288 -6.04 -3.99 10.49
N ALA A 289 -5.69 -4.62 9.36
CA ALA A 289 -6.19 -4.22 8.04
C ALA A 289 -7.64 -4.67 7.87
N THR A 290 -8.54 -3.91 8.48
CA THR A 290 -9.97 -4.24 8.63
C THR A 290 -10.85 -3.46 7.67
N GLY A 291 -12.14 -3.80 7.62
CA GLY A 291 -13.13 -3.19 6.72
C GLY A 291 -13.27 -3.92 5.39
N ALA A 292 -14.15 -3.40 4.53
CA ALA A 292 -14.57 -4.09 3.30
C ALA A 292 -13.43 -4.29 2.29
N ALA A 293 -12.48 -3.34 2.22
CA ALA A 293 -11.28 -3.43 1.40
C ALA A 293 -10.04 -3.86 2.21
N GLY A 294 -10.24 -4.34 3.44
CA GLY A 294 -9.18 -4.64 4.40
C GLY A 294 -8.25 -5.75 3.92
N MET A 295 -6.99 -5.43 3.63
CA MET A 295 -6.00 -6.48 3.28
C MET A 295 -4.58 -6.18 3.76
N ALA A 296 -3.83 -7.21 4.17
CA ALA A 296 -2.44 -7.02 4.57
C ALA A 296 -1.53 -6.81 3.35
N PHE A 297 -1.64 -7.71 2.37
CA PHE A 297 -0.96 -7.63 1.08
C PHE A 297 -1.99 -7.66 -0.05
N GLY A 298 -1.88 -6.72 -0.99
CA GLY A 298 -2.66 -6.69 -2.22
C GLY A 298 -1.77 -6.87 -3.44
N PHE A 299 -2.21 -7.66 -4.41
CA PHE A 299 -1.56 -7.81 -5.71
C PHE A 299 -2.56 -7.54 -6.82
N LYS A 300 -2.13 -6.75 -7.80
CA LYS A 300 -2.83 -6.61 -9.08
C LYS A 300 -1.82 -6.61 -10.20
N GLU A 301 -1.97 -7.56 -11.11
CA GLU A 301 -1.11 -7.75 -12.28
C GLU A 301 0.39 -7.62 -11.94
N SER A 302 0.81 -8.28 -10.86
CA SER A 302 2.17 -8.17 -10.31
C SER A 302 2.87 -9.51 -10.28
N SER A 303 4.20 -9.53 -10.41
CA SER A 303 4.96 -10.76 -10.72
C SER A 303 6.33 -10.84 -10.06
N ASN A 304 6.84 -12.05 -9.88
CA ASN A 304 8.22 -12.29 -9.41
C ASN A 304 8.57 -11.67 -8.03
N ILE A 305 7.60 -11.58 -7.12
CA ILE A 305 7.76 -10.95 -5.80
C ILE A 305 8.01 -12.01 -4.71
N GLU A 306 8.92 -11.72 -3.79
CA GLU A 306 9.15 -12.51 -2.58
C GLU A 306 8.43 -11.91 -1.36
N ILE A 307 7.63 -12.71 -0.67
CA ILE A 307 6.95 -12.34 0.58
C ILE A 307 7.45 -13.31 1.65
N SER A 308 8.34 -12.87 2.54
CA SER A 308 8.99 -13.78 3.50
C SER A 308 9.08 -13.29 4.93
N GLY A 309 8.87 -14.20 5.89
CA GLY A 309 9.02 -13.90 7.31
C GLY A 309 8.08 -12.83 7.88
N ASN A 310 6.98 -12.51 7.18
CA ASN A 310 6.05 -11.47 7.62
C ASN A 310 5.05 -12.00 8.66
N GLU A 311 4.60 -11.14 9.55
CA GLU A 311 3.47 -11.38 10.45
C GLU A 311 2.23 -10.66 9.93
N ILE A 312 1.18 -11.43 9.64
CA ILE A 312 -0.08 -10.97 9.05
C ILE A 312 -1.20 -11.33 10.01
N ILE A 313 -1.67 -10.34 10.78
CA ILE A 313 -2.47 -10.58 11.98
C ILE A 313 -3.76 -9.76 11.99
N TYR A 314 -4.90 -10.36 12.28
CA TYR A 314 -6.19 -9.64 12.41
C TYR A 314 -6.56 -8.79 11.19
N CYS A 315 -6.25 -9.27 9.98
CA CYS A 315 -6.66 -8.62 8.74
C CYS A 315 -7.95 -9.26 8.20
N ALA A 316 -8.80 -8.47 7.53
CA ALA A 316 -9.98 -9.02 6.86
C ALA A 316 -9.57 -10.02 5.77
N VAL A 317 -8.53 -9.67 5.00
CA VAL A 317 -7.80 -10.55 4.09
C VAL A 317 -6.30 -10.46 4.40
N GLY A 318 -5.59 -11.58 4.53
CA GLY A 318 -4.14 -11.58 4.69
C GLY A 318 -3.44 -11.21 3.38
N VAL A 319 -3.64 -12.02 2.35
CA VAL A 319 -3.17 -11.78 0.98
C VAL A 319 -4.37 -11.79 0.04
N GLY A 320 -4.60 -10.68 -0.67
CA GLY A 320 -5.54 -10.60 -1.79
C GLY A 320 -4.76 -10.53 -3.10
N SER A 321 -5.02 -11.45 -4.02
CA SER A 321 -4.31 -11.52 -5.29
C SER A 321 -5.26 -11.55 -6.48
N ASP A 322 -5.15 -10.54 -7.34
CA ASP A 322 -5.87 -10.42 -8.59
C ASP A 322 -4.91 -10.46 -9.79
N LEU A 323 -5.20 -11.33 -10.75
CA LEU A 323 -4.41 -11.58 -11.97
C LEU A 323 -2.88 -11.65 -11.73
N SER A 324 -2.45 -12.24 -10.61
CA SER A 324 -1.04 -12.27 -10.19
C SER A 324 -0.62 -13.71 -9.80
N PRO A 325 0.53 -14.22 -10.28
CA PRO A 325 1.51 -13.60 -11.19
C PRO A 325 0.95 -13.31 -12.59
N PHE A 326 1.34 -12.19 -13.18
CA PHE A 326 0.86 -11.73 -14.48
C PHE A 326 1.81 -12.08 -15.63
N GLN A 327 3.12 -11.97 -15.40
CA GLN A 327 4.14 -12.29 -16.38
C GLN A 327 4.26 -13.82 -16.53
N PRO A 328 4.25 -14.35 -17.77
CA PRO A 328 4.46 -15.78 -18.01
C PRO A 328 5.74 -16.29 -17.36
N ASP A 329 5.71 -17.55 -16.89
CA ASP A 329 6.86 -18.24 -16.29
C ASP A 329 7.45 -17.56 -15.05
N THR A 330 6.70 -16.66 -14.41
CA THR A 330 7.07 -16.04 -13.13
C THR A 330 6.23 -16.58 -11.98
N THR A 331 6.68 -16.33 -10.75
CA THR A 331 6.00 -16.80 -9.53
C THR A 331 5.96 -15.73 -8.45
N ILE A 332 4.98 -15.78 -7.56
CA ILE A 332 5.01 -15.07 -6.28
C ILE A 332 5.28 -16.09 -5.19
N ARG A 333 6.25 -15.81 -4.33
CA ARG A 333 6.80 -16.78 -3.38
C ARG A 333 6.52 -16.30 -1.95
N PHE A 334 5.72 -17.06 -1.22
CA PHE A 334 5.41 -16.83 0.19
C PHE A 334 6.19 -17.84 1.03
N ASN A 335 7.20 -17.37 1.76
CA ASN A 335 8.05 -18.24 2.57
C ASN A 335 8.11 -17.85 4.06
N GLY A 336 7.79 -18.77 4.96
CA GLY A 336 8.01 -18.54 6.39
C GLY A 336 7.16 -17.43 6.98
N ASN A 337 6.01 -17.09 6.38
CA ASN A 337 5.10 -16.08 6.91
C ASN A 337 4.15 -16.68 7.95
N ARG A 338 3.66 -15.83 8.85
CA ARG A 338 2.64 -16.20 9.83
C ARG A 338 1.33 -15.48 9.52
N PHE A 339 0.33 -16.25 9.13
CA PHE A 339 -1.04 -15.80 8.91
C PHE A 339 -1.88 -16.16 10.14
N ALA A 340 -2.15 -15.17 10.99
CA ALA A 340 -2.84 -15.39 12.26
C ALA A 340 -4.13 -14.58 12.38
N TYR A 341 -5.23 -15.24 12.76
CA TYR A 341 -6.49 -14.57 13.12
C TYR A 341 -7.09 -13.69 12.01
N ASN A 342 -6.86 -14.06 10.74
CA ASN A 342 -7.42 -13.33 9.60
C ASN A 342 -8.82 -13.84 9.24
N GLY A 343 -9.62 -12.99 8.59
CA GLY A 343 -10.89 -13.42 8.00
C GLY A 343 -10.67 -14.43 6.88
N ILE A 344 -9.77 -14.12 5.94
CA ILE A 344 -9.24 -15.05 4.96
C ILE A 344 -7.73 -14.87 4.94
N ALA A 345 -6.91 -15.91 5.18
CA ALA A 345 -5.47 -15.74 5.15
C ALA A 345 -4.94 -15.50 3.73
N VAL A 346 -5.37 -16.28 2.75
CA VAL A 346 -4.98 -16.11 1.33
C VAL A 346 -6.21 -16.18 0.43
N GLN A 347 -6.45 -15.12 -0.32
CA GLN A 347 -7.55 -14.98 -1.29
C GLN A 347 -6.96 -14.80 -2.69
N LEU A 348 -7.10 -15.82 -3.53
CA LEU A 348 -6.64 -15.84 -4.91
C LEU A 348 -7.86 -15.78 -5.82
N THR A 349 -8.09 -14.68 -6.52
CA THR A 349 -9.24 -14.56 -7.45
C THR A 349 -8.89 -14.98 -8.87
N SER A 350 -7.61 -15.15 -9.17
CA SER A 350 -7.09 -15.51 -10.49
C SER A 350 -6.96 -17.01 -10.68
N GLU A 351 -7.23 -17.47 -11.90
CA GLU A 351 -7.02 -18.84 -12.36
C GLU A 351 -5.60 -19.11 -12.90
N LEU A 352 -4.68 -18.13 -12.82
CA LEU A 352 -3.34 -18.24 -13.43
C LEU A 352 -2.42 -19.22 -12.70
N GLY A 353 -2.60 -19.43 -11.39
CA GLY A 353 -1.68 -20.22 -10.58
C GLY A 353 -0.35 -19.51 -10.32
N GLY A 354 0.73 -20.27 -10.12
CA GLY A 354 2.09 -19.71 -10.01
C GLY A 354 2.43 -19.08 -8.66
N ASN A 355 1.55 -19.19 -7.66
CA ASN A 355 1.90 -18.86 -6.27
C ASN A 355 2.56 -20.07 -5.62
N ILE A 356 3.66 -19.85 -4.90
CA ILE A 356 4.39 -20.88 -4.15
C ILE A 356 4.35 -20.50 -2.67
N LEU A 357 3.65 -21.29 -1.88
CA LEU A 357 3.51 -21.11 -0.44
C LEU A 357 4.24 -22.22 0.29
N LYS A 358 5.36 -21.85 0.92
CA LYS A 358 6.27 -22.78 1.57
C LYS A 358 6.58 -22.38 3.01
N ASP A 359 6.55 -23.34 3.93
CA ASP A 359 6.96 -23.16 5.34
C ASP A 359 6.17 -22.05 6.08
N ASN A 360 4.94 -21.74 5.67
CA ASN A 360 4.12 -20.73 6.34
C ASN A 360 3.33 -21.35 7.52
N VAL A 361 2.92 -20.51 8.45
CA VAL A 361 2.07 -20.87 9.59
C VAL A 361 0.69 -20.24 9.40
N PHE A 362 -0.33 -21.08 9.32
CA PHE A 362 -1.74 -20.70 9.32
C PHE A 362 -2.36 -21.05 10.67
N GLU A 363 -2.83 -20.04 11.42
CA GLU A 363 -3.47 -20.28 12.71
C GLU A 363 -4.60 -19.31 13.03
N GLY A 364 -5.69 -19.83 13.59
CA GLY A 364 -6.85 -19.07 14.03
C GLY A 364 -7.55 -18.29 12.93
N ASN A 365 -7.23 -18.55 11.65
CA ASN A 365 -7.90 -17.89 10.54
C ASN A 365 -9.32 -18.46 10.41
N ILE A 366 -10.26 -17.60 10.04
CA ILE A 366 -11.61 -18.06 9.74
C ILE A 366 -11.61 -18.92 8.47
N THR A 367 -10.84 -18.54 7.45
CA THR A 367 -10.60 -19.31 6.23
C THR A 367 -9.11 -19.25 5.90
N ASP A 368 -8.44 -20.38 5.74
CA ASP A 368 -7.01 -20.36 5.36
C ASP A 368 -6.83 -19.92 3.90
N VAL A 369 -7.58 -20.53 2.98
CA VAL A 369 -7.47 -20.23 1.55
C VAL A 369 -8.83 -20.14 0.89
N PHE A 370 -8.98 -19.13 0.05
CA PHE A 370 -10.00 -19.06 -0.98
C PHE A 370 -9.32 -18.98 -2.35
N GLN A 371 -9.66 -19.91 -3.23
CA GLN A 371 -9.24 -19.98 -4.62
C GLN A 371 -10.47 -19.83 -5.51
N GLY A 372 -10.54 -18.71 -6.23
CA GLY A 372 -11.54 -18.45 -7.25
C GLY A 372 -11.27 -19.26 -8.52
N GLY A 373 -12.34 -19.52 -9.28
CA GLY A 373 -12.29 -20.23 -10.56
C GLY A 373 -12.25 -21.76 -10.41
N ARG A 374 -13.20 -22.43 -11.07
CA ARG A 374 -13.41 -23.87 -10.91
C ARG A 374 -12.17 -24.67 -11.34
N GLY A 375 -11.79 -25.67 -10.55
CA GLY A 375 -10.67 -26.56 -10.88
C GLY A 375 -9.28 -25.91 -10.78
N SER A 376 -9.15 -24.76 -10.11
CA SER A 376 -7.87 -24.04 -9.97
C SER A 376 -7.07 -24.41 -8.70
N GLY A 377 -7.58 -25.29 -7.83
CA GLY A 377 -6.95 -25.66 -6.55
C GLY A 377 -5.54 -26.25 -6.66
N ASP A 378 -5.22 -26.93 -7.77
CA ASP A 378 -3.91 -27.54 -8.01
C ASP A 378 -2.93 -26.63 -8.78
N LYS A 379 -3.31 -25.38 -9.08
CA LYS A 379 -2.47 -24.45 -9.87
C LYS A 379 -1.43 -23.70 -9.04
N ASN A 380 -1.55 -23.76 -7.71
CA ASN A 380 -0.60 -23.17 -6.77
C ASN A 380 0.16 -24.28 -6.04
N THR A 381 1.38 -23.98 -5.62
CA THR A 381 2.25 -24.94 -4.95
C THR A 381 2.23 -24.71 -3.44
N TRP A 382 1.89 -25.75 -2.68
CA TRP A 382 1.86 -25.75 -1.21
C TRP A 382 2.82 -26.80 -0.68
N ILE A 383 3.79 -26.39 0.13
CA ILE A 383 4.85 -27.28 0.63
C ILE A 383 5.21 -26.95 2.08
N GLY A 384 5.04 -27.90 3.00
CA GLY A 384 5.63 -27.77 4.33
C GLY A 384 4.99 -26.68 5.17
N ASN A 385 3.74 -26.31 4.89
CA ASN A 385 3.03 -25.33 5.70
C ASN A 385 2.44 -26.00 6.95
N TYR A 386 2.36 -25.25 8.04
CA TYR A 386 1.62 -25.65 9.24
C TYR A 386 0.20 -25.08 9.17
N PHE A 387 -0.79 -25.92 9.45
CA PHE A 387 -2.20 -25.55 9.57
C PHE A 387 -2.71 -26.03 10.93
N ASP A 388 -3.27 -25.13 11.73
CA ASP A 388 -3.90 -25.52 13.01
C ASP A 388 -5.17 -26.37 12.83
N THR A 389 -5.70 -26.42 11.61
CA THR A 389 -6.82 -27.26 11.18
C THR A 389 -6.39 -28.63 10.65
N TYR A 390 -5.10 -28.97 10.62
CA TYR A 390 -4.64 -30.28 10.17
C TYR A 390 -5.11 -31.40 11.11
N GLN A 391 -5.81 -32.40 10.58
CA GLN A 391 -6.40 -33.51 11.33
C GLN A 391 -5.70 -34.87 11.10
N GLY A 392 -4.56 -34.88 10.41
CA GLY A 392 -3.79 -36.10 10.17
C GLY A 392 -2.94 -36.52 11.37
N PHE A 393 -2.06 -37.50 11.14
CA PHE A 393 -1.17 -38.06 12.15
C PHE A 393 0.28 -37.94 11.68
N ASP A 394 1.22 -37.98 12.62
CA ASP A 394 2.66 -38.14 12.39
C ASP A 394 3.07 -39.39 13.17
N ARG A 395 3.00 -40.56 12.52
CA ARG A 395 3.21 -41.86 13.18
C ARG A 395 4.68 -42.23 13.31
N ASP A 396 5.53 -41.75 12.40
CA ASP A 396 6.96 -42.01 12.42
C ASP A 396 7.76 -40.94 13.21
N GLY A 397 7.11 -39.83 13.57
CA GLY A 397 7.64 -38.80 14.46
C GLY A 397 8.64 -37.86 13.77
N ASP A 398 8.56 -37.72 12.45
CA ASP A 398 9.48 -36.90 11.67
C ASP A 398 9.07 -35.41 11.61
N GLY A 399 7.91 -35.06 12.16
CA GLY A 399 7.35 -33.71 12.20
C GLY A 399 6.59 -33.30 10.93
N ILE A 400 6.41 -34.21 9.99
CA ILE A 400 5.61 -34.08 8.77
C ILE A 400 4.34 -34.93 8.94
N GLY A 401 3.22 -34.44 8.43
CA GLY A 401 1.98 -35.21 8.43
C GLY A 401 2.01 -36.38 7.45
N ASP A 402 1.62 -37.58 7.91
CA ASP A 402 1.52 -38.81 7.13
C ASP A 402 0.50 -38.72 5.97
N THR A 403 -0.46 -37.80 6.09
CA THR A 403 -1.50 -37.56 5.07
C THR A 403 -1.46 -36.13 4.55
N PRO A 404 -1.80 -35.88 3.27
CA PRO A 404 -1.94 -34.53 2.76
C PRO A 404 -2.94 -33.70 3.57
N HIS A 405 -2.69 -32.39 3.68
CA HIS A 405 -3.69 -31.43 4.12
C HIS A 405 -4.44 -30.91 2.88
N GLU A 406 -5.77 -31.07 2.87
CA GLU A 406 -6.63 -30.67 1.76
C GLU A 406 -7.76 -29.80 2.29
N ASN A 407 -7.90 -28.60 1.71
CA ASN A 407 -9.07 -27.76 1.96
C ASN A 407 -10.02 -27.83 0.77
N PHE A 408 -11.30 -28.07 1.06
CA PHE A 408 -12.36 -28.16 0.08
C PHE A 408 -13.39 -27.05 0.31
N ALA A 409 -13.90 -26.50 -0.79
CA ALA A 409 -15.07 -25.64 -0.79
C ALA A 409 -16.29 -26.45 -1.23
N TYR A 410 -17.35 -26.39 -0.44
CA TYR A 410 -18.65 -27.00 -0.74
C TYR A 410 -19.55 -25.93 -1.42
N ALA A 411 -20.50 -26.36 -2.26
CA ALA A 411 -21.17 -25.44 -3.20
C ALA A 411 -21.98 -24.30 -2.57
N ASP A 412 -22.42 -24.42 -1.31
CA ASP A 412 -23.25 -23.42 -0.65
C ASP A 412 -22.44 -22.55 0.32
N GLN A 413 -21.30 -22.02 -0.14
CA GLN A 413 -20.56 -20.99 0.59
C GLN A 413 -21.29 -19.63 0.56
N LEU A 414 -22.47 -19.60 1.17
CA LEU A 414 -23.29 -18.42 1.39
C LEU A 414 -22.47 -17.25 1.95
N TRP A 415 -21.46 -17.48 2.80
CA TRP A 415 -20.60 -16.43 3.35
C TRP A 415 -19.49 -15.94 2.40
N MET A 416 -19.14 -16.70 1.37
CA MET A 416 -18.20 -16.26 0.35
C MET A 416 -18.90 -15.49 -0.76
N GLU A 417 -20.10 -15.92 -1.14
CA GLU A 417 -20.94 -15.22 -2.12
C GLU A 417 -21.69 -14.02 -1.51
N ILE A 418 -22.09 -14.11 -0.24
CA ILE A 418 -22.79 -13.07 0.51
C ILE A 418 -21.88 -12.61 1.66
N PRO A 419 -21.09 -11.54 1.48
CA PRO A 419 -20.15 -11.06 2.50
C PRO A 419 -20.78 -10.81 3.88
N ALA A 420 -22.07 -10.41 3.92
CA ALA A 420 -22.81 -10.21 5.16
C ALA A 420 -23.01 -11.51 5.98
N ALA A 421 -23.08 -12.67 5.31
CA ALA A 421 -23.22 -13.96 5.99
C ALA A 421 -21.93 -14.39 6.73
N ARG A 422 -20.76 -13.78 6.45
CA ARG A 422 -19.53 -14.02 7.21
C ARG A 422 -19.68 -13.74 8.70
N PHE A 423 -20.54 -12.80 9.08
CA PHE A 423 -20.83 -12.51 10.48
C PHE A 423 -21.35 -13.73 11.25
N PHE A 424 -22.05 -14.64 10.57
CA PHE A 424 -22.67 -15.81 11.17
C PHE A 424 -21.82 -17.09 11.04
N LYS A 425 -20.59 -17.01 10.49
CA LYS A 425 -19.80 -18.20 10.13
C LYS A 425 -19.54 -19.15 11.30
N ASN A 426 -19.37 -18.62 12.51
CA ASN A 426 -19.19 -19.41 13.74
C ASN A 426 -20.49 -19.52 14.56
N SER A 427 -21.64 -19.33 13.92
CA SER A 427 -22.93 -19.61 14.57
C SER A 427 -23.20 -21.12 14.52
N PRO A 428 -23.85 -21.69 15.55
CA PRO A 428 -24.18 -23.12 15.58
C PRO A 428 -24.96 -23.61 14.34
N VAL A 429 -25.73 -22.72 13.69
CA VAL A 429 -26.50 -23.05 12.49
C VAL A 429 -25.59 -23.23 11.27
N LEU A 430 -24.62 -22.33 11.06
CA LEU A 430 -23.69 -22.47 9.93
C LEU A 430 -22.67 -23.59 10.17
N GLU A 431 -22.24 -23.84 11.41
CA GLU A 431 -21.40 -25.00 11.73
C GLU A 431 -22.12 -26.34 11.46
N LEU A 432 -23.42 -26.43 11.80
CA LEU A 432 -24.23 -27.61 11.48
C LEU A 432 -24.38 -27.81 9.96
N LEU A 433 -24.57 -26.72 9.20
CA LEU A 433 -24.62 -26.79 7.74
C LEU A 433 -23.28 -27.24 7.15
N ASP A 434 -22.15 -26.68 7.61
CA ASP A 434 -20.80 -27.11 7.18
C ASP A 434 -20.55 -28.59 7.48
N PHE A 435 -20.98 -29.07 8.65
CA PHE A 435 -20.90 -30.50 9.00
C PHE A 435 -21.74 -31.38 8.07
N LEU A 436 -22.98 -30.97 7.77
CA LEU A 436 -23.86 -31.71 6.86
C LEU A 436 -23.30 -31.74 5.43
N GLU A 437 -22.73 -30.64 4.95
CA GLU A 437 -22.08 -30.56 3.65
C GLU A 437 -20.83 -31.45 3.55
N ARG A 438 -20.04 -31.56 4.62
CA ARG A 438 -18.92 -32.52 4.67
C ARG A 438 -19.38 -33.96 4.67
N LEU A 439 -20.50 -34.26 5.34
CA LEU A 439 -21.01 -35.63 5.48
C LEU A 439 -21.73 -36.13 4.21
N ALA A 440 -22.53 -35.26 3.59
CA ALA A 440 -23.36 -35.58 2.43
C ALA A 440 -23.41 -34.37 1.46
N PRO A 441 -22.33 -34.10 0.73
CA PRO A 441 -22.25 -32.94 -0.15
C PRO A 441 -23.27 -33.05 -1.30
N PHE A 442 -24.07 -32.00 -1.50
CA PHE A 442 -25.06 -31.93 -2.59
C PHE A 442 -24.43 -31.74 -3.98
N SER A 443 -23.14 -31.40 -4.04
CA SER A 443 -22.33 -31.29 -5.24
C SER A 443 -20.91 -31.78 -4.97
N THR A 444 -20.14 -32.12 -6.01
CA THR A 444 -18.71 -32.40 -5.83
C THR A 444 -18.00 -31.19 -5.22
N PRO A 445 -17.29 -31.32 -4.09
CA PRO A 445 -16.55 -30.22 -3.50
C PRO A 445 -15.38 -29.81 -4.39
N GLU A 446 -15.05 -28.53 -4.40
CA GLU A 446 -13.93 -27.97 -5.15
C GLU A 446 -12.69 -27.89 -4.27
N LEU A 447 -11.58 -28.48 -4.72
CA LEU A 447 -10.30 -28.38 -4.04
C LEU A 447 -9.82 -26.92 -4.05
N GLN A 448 -9.51 -26.38 -2.88
CA GLN A 448 -9.00 -25.02 -2.68
C GLN A 448 -7.47 -25.03 -2.55
N LEU A 449 -6.94 -26.00 -1.81
CA LEU A 449 -5.50 -26.20 -1.65
C LEU A 449 -5.20 -27.67 -1.30
N ARG A 450 -3.99 -28.12 -1.64
CA ARG A 450 -3.43 -29.40 -1.20
C ARG A 450 -1.95 -29.23 -0.87
N ASP A 451 -1.58 -29.46 0.39
CA ASP A 451 -0.18 -29.61 0.82
C ASP A 451 0.09 -31.10 1.08
N LYS A 452 1.03 -31.69 0.35
CA LYS A 452 1.35 -33.12 0.46
C LYS A 452 2.23 -33.46 1.66
N THR A 453 2.93 -32.47 2.20
CA THR A 453 3.87 -32.63 3.30
C THR A 453 3.60 -31.54 4.34
N PRO A 454 2.38 -31.46 4.91
CA PRO A 454 2.08 -30.45 5.91
C PRO A 454 2.95 -30.66 7.14
N ARG A 455 3.33 -29.60 7.83
CA ARG A 455 4.04 -29.71 9.11
C ARG A 455 3.06 -30.15 10.19
N PHE A 456 3.41 -31.19 10.93
CA PHE A 456 2.60 -31.67 12.05
C PHE A 456 2.73 -30.74 13.27
N ASN A 457 3.96 -30.36 13.60
CA ASN A 457 4.24 -29.48 14.73
C ASN A 457 4.31 -28.03 14.29
N LYS A 458 3.72 -27.14 15.09
CA LYS A 458 3.86 -25.70 14.91
C LYS A 458 5.34 -25.33 15.09
N PRO A 459 5.99 -24.69 14.10
CA PRO A 459 7.35 -24.23 14.28
C PRO A 459 7.40 -23.15 15.36
N GLU A 460 8.46 -23.17 16.18
CA GLU A 460 8.68 -22.13 17.20
C GLU A 460 8.78 -20.75 16.53
N ALA A 461 8.21 -19.73 17.18
CA ALA A 461 8.31 -18.37 16.71
C ALA A 461 9.79 -17.97 16.65
N ARG A 462 10.26 -17.53 15.48
CA ARG A 462 11.59 -16.92 15.36
C ARG A 462 11.55 -15.58 16.11
N HIS A 463 12.03 -15.57 17.36
CA HIS A 463 12.31 -14.33 18.06
C HIS A 463 13.39 -13.57 17.27
N ALA A 464 13.02 -12.45 16.67
CA ALA A 464 13.92 -11.52 15.97
C ALA A 464 14.12 -10.24 16.81
#